data_AF-A0A4C2E529-F1
#
_entry.id   AF-A0A4C2E529-F1
#
_cell.length_a   1.000
_cell.length_b   1.000
_cell.length_c   1.000
_cell.angle_alpha   90.00
_cell.angle_beta   90.00
_cell.angle_gamma   90.00
#
_symmetry.space_group_name_H-M   'P 1'
#
loop_
_entity.id
_entity.type
_entity.pdbx_description
1 polymer ?
#
loop_
_entity_poly.entity_id
_entity_poly.type
_entity_poly.pdbx_seq_one_letter_code
_entity_poly.pdbx_strand_id
1 'polypeptide(L)'
;MSTEPSTSSKCIINTSKGRIDVELWARELPNTTKLFLQSCQGQKLQRFDEVRSNGIVTIVGGSPEEKLEVEHHARIRSCRRGSVGYDRNINRWFLASQECSVDDKSWTLIGKIVGESNYVLRRMVDESQLDDSRKFVYPPIVNKTEVTVPYFNLGPLPQARRELSKEGKPKSPKRSNTKVQLSYEEVEEEDGDHEMVPLKRIKPPPGVADKDRIDHSTRTQALIEEEPVDEISLREKETLNLLSQFQQRQKGRDNILNRRK
;
A
#
# COMPACT_ATOMS: atom_id res chain seq x y z
N MET A 1 6.62 -42.75 -0.58
CA MET A 1 5.54 -42.24 -1.45
C MET A 1 5.01 -40.97 -0.79
N SER A 2 4.89 -39.86 -1.52
CA SER A 2 4.37 -38.62 -0.95
C SER A 2 2.91 -38.83 -0.55
N THR A 3 2.57 -38.57 0.72
CA THR A 3 1.24 -38.76 1.28
C THR A 3 0.26 -37.65 0.88
N GLU A 4 0.76 -36.58 0.25
CA GLU A 4 -0.02 -35.40 -0.11
C GLU A 4 -0.77 -35.57 -1.46
N PRO A 5 -1.96 -34.96 -1.60
CA PRO A 5 -2.67 -34.91 -2.87
C PRO A 5 -1.88 -34.19 -3.98
N SER A 6 -2.17 -34.55 -5.22
CA SER A 6 -1.76 -33.78 -6.40
C SER A 6 -2.38 -32.39 -6.37
N THR A 7 -1.60 -31.37 -6.70
CA THR A 7 -2.04 -29.99 -6.82
C THR A 7 -2.82 -29.78 -8.12
N SER A 8 -3.82 -28.90 -8.10
CA SER A 8 -4.78 -28.73 -9.20
C SER A 8 -4.72 -27.35 -9.86
N SER A 9 -4.18 -26.34 -9.18
CA SER A 9 -3.99 -25.00 -9.74
C SER A 9 -2.63 -24.42 -9.36
N LYS A 10 -2.15 -23.47 -10.18
CA LYS A 10 -0.87 -22.78 -10.00
C LYS A 10 -1.06 -21.28 -10.12
N CYS A 11 -0.51 -20.55 -9.16
CA CYS A 11 -0.50 -19.09 -9.07
C CYS A 11 0.93 -18.59 -8.88
N ILE A 12 1.22 -17.40 -9.40
CA ILE A 12 2.50 -16.72 -9.28
C ILE A 12 2.25 -15.38 -8.58
N ILE A 13 2.97 -15.14 -7.50
CA ILE A 13 2.96 -13.88 -6.76
C ILE A 13 4.32 -13.22 -6.95
N ASN A 14 4.36 -12.11 -7.67
CA ASN A 14 5.56 -11.31 -7.85
C ASN A 14 5.64 -10.28 -6.72
N THR A 15 6.64 -10.44 -5.85
CA THR A 15 6.89 -9.55 -4.71
C THR A 15 8.11 -8.68 -4.97
N SER A 16 8.33 -7.64 -4.16
CA SER A 16 9.56 -6.84 -4.22
C SER A 16 10.83 -7.64 -3.93
N LYS A 17 10.73 -8.77 -3.23
CA LYS A 17 11.86 -9.64 -2.87
C LYS A 17 12.08 -10.80 -3.84
N GLY A 18 11.14 -11.04 -4.75
CA GLY A 18 11.24 -12.08 -5.76
C GLY A 18 9.90 -12.71 -6.12
N ARG A 19 9.97 -13.72 -6.99
CA ARG A 19 8.81 -14.44 -7.50
C ARG A 19 8.49 -15.65 -6.64
N ILE A 20 7.23 -15.77 -6.23
CA ILE A 20 6.72 -16.87 -5.42
C ILE A 20 5.71 -17.68 -6.24
N ASP A 21 6.10 -18.89 -6.63
CA ASP A 21 5.25 -19.87 -7.30
C ASP A 21 4.50 -20.71 -6.26
N VAL A 22 3.18 -20.66 -6.30
CA VAL A 22 2.26 -21.34 -5.38
C VAL A 22 1.42 -22.34 -6.15
N GLU A 23 1.39 -23.59 -5.67
CA GLU A 23 0.47 -24.62 -6.12
C GLU A 23 -0.61 -24.87 -5.06
N LEU A 24 -1.85 -25.06 -5.50
CA LEU A 24 -3.02 -25.14 -4.61
C LEU A 24 -3.79 -26.45 -4.81
N TRP A 25 -4.42 -26.93 -3.75
CA TRP A 25 -5.29 -28.11 -3.75
C TRP A 25 -6.76 -27.72 -4.00
N ALA A 26 -7.03 -27.20 -5.21
CA ALA A 26 -8.36 -26.70 -5.56
C ALA A 26 -9.48 -27.77 -5.54
N ARG A 27 -9.13 -29.05 -5.75
CA ARG A 27 -10.06 -30.17 -5.68
C ARG A 27 -10.53 -30.46 -4.25
N GLU A 28 -9.62 -30.37 -3.29
CA GLU A 28 -9.89 -30.78 -1.91
C GLU A 28 -10.44 -29.65 -1.05
N LEU A 29 -10.07 -28.40 -1.35
CA LEU A 29 -10.45 -27.21 -0.59
C LEU A 29 -11.02 -26.13 -1.53
N PRO A 30 -12.22 -26.37 -2.08
CA PRO A 30 -12.73 -25.55 -3.17
C PRO A 30 -13.10 -24.14 -2.74
N ASN A 31 -13.74 -23.93 -1.59
CA ASN A 31 -14.20 -22.59 -1.19
C ASN A 31 -13.01 -21.69 -0.86
N THR A 32 -12.08 -22.21 -0.06
CA THR A 32 -10.89 -21.46 0.36
C THR A 32 -9.99 -21.13 -0.84
N THR A 33 -9.76 -22.11 -1.73
CA THR A 33 -8.94 -21.92 -2.93
C THR A 33 -9.58 -20.95 -3.92
N LYS A 34 -10.91 -20.98 -4.06
CA LYS A 34 -11.65 -20.04 -4.93
C LYS A 34 -11.46 -18.59 -4.48
N LEU A 35 -11.60 -18.31 -3.17
CA LEU A 35 -11.42 -16.95 -2.64
C LEU A 35 -9.96 -16.47 -2.77
N PHE A 36 -9.00 -17.37 -2.57
CA PHE A 36 -7.60 -17.05 -2.80
C PHE A 36 -7.34 -16.68 -4.27
N LEU A 37 -7.84 -17.49 -5.22
CA LEU A 37 -7.67 -17.23 -6.65
C LEU A 37 -8.40 -15.96 -7.09
N GLN A 38 -9.57 -15.64 -6.54
CA GLN A 38 -10.25 -14.36 -6.77
C GLN A 38 -9.42 -13.17 -6.28
N SER A 39 -8.81 -13.31 -5.11
CA SER A 39 -7.91 -12.29 -4.54
C SER A 39 -6.66 -12.09 -5.39
N CYS A 40 -6.14 -13.19 -5.95
CA CYS A 40 -5.02 -13.18 -6.88
C CYS A 40 -5.38 -12.47 -8.20
N GLN A 41 -6.53 -12.80 -8.80
CA GLN A 41 -6.99 -12.17 -10.04
C GLN A 41 -7.32 -10.69 -9.88
N GLY A 42 -7.91 -10.31 -8.74
CA GLY A 42 -8.22 -8.92 -8.42
C GLY A 42 -7.03 -8.08 -7.98
N GLN A 43 -5.81 -8.66 -7.94
CA GLN A 43 -4.61 -8.00 -7.42
C GLN A 43 -4.85 -7.36 -6.04
N LYS A 44 -5.65 -8.03 -5.21
CA LYS A 44 -6.04 -7.51 -3.89
C LYS A 44 -4.97 -7.76 -2.83
N LEU A 45 -3.99 -8.61 -3.11
CA LEU A 45 -2.84 -8.86 -2.24
C LEU A 45 -1.92 -7.63 -2.27
N GLN A 46 -1.68 -7.01 -1.12
CA GLN A 46 -0.97 -5.73 -1.04
C GLN A 46 0.46 -5.90 -0.53
N ARG A 47 0.61 -6.38 0.72
CA ARG A 47 1.92 -6.41 1.40
C ARG A 47 2.00 -7.48 2.48
N PHE A 48 3.22 -7.87 2.85
CA PHE A 48 3.49 -8.71 4.01
C PHE A 48 3.70 -7.85 5.25
N ASP A 49 3.10 -8.21 6.39
CA ASP A 49 3.00 -7.31 7.57
C ASP A 49 3.69 -7.86 8.82
N GLU A 50 3.38 -9.10 9.21
CA GLU A 50 3.89 -9.72 10.44
C GLU A 50 4.51 -11.09 10.19
N VAL A 51 5.61 -11.37 10.90
CA VAL A 51 6.22 -12.70 11.01
C VAL A 51 6.00 -13.23 12.42
N ARG A 52 5.32 -14.37 12.54
CA ARG A 52 5.10 -15.01 13.85
C ARG A 52 6.30 -15.84 14.31
N SER A 53 6.32 -16.22 15.59
CA SER A 53 7.39 -17.04 16.21
C SER A 53 7.63 -18.36 15.49
N ASN A 54 6.58 -18.91 14.88
CA ASN A 54 6.62 -20.15 14.14
C ASN A 54 7.10 -19.96 12.69
N GLY A 55 7.59 -18.77 12.32
CA GLY A 55 8.04 -18.50 10.96
C GLY A 55 6.92 -18.38 9.94
N ILE A 56 5.68 -18.11 10.39
CA ILE A 56 4.56 -17.80 9.51
C ILE A 56 4.55 -16.31 9.18
N VAL A 57 4.53 -16.01 7.89
CA VAL A 57 4.38 -14.65 7.37
C VAL A 57 2.94 -14.40 6.97
N THR A 58 2.33 -13.35 7.51
CA THR A 58 0.96 -12.94 7.15
C THR A 58 0.96 -11.96 5.99
N ILE A 59 -0.03 -12.11 5.10
CA ILE A 59 -0.27 -11.23 3.96
C ILE A 59 -1.50 -10.36 4.26
N VAL A 60 -1.35 -9.06 4.03
CA VAL A 60 -2.43 -8.09 4.05
C VAL A 60 -2.96 -7.91 2.64
N GLY A 61 -4.29 -7.95 2.52
CA GLY A 61 -5.00 -7.80 1.27
C GLY A 61 -5.62 -9.12 0.78
N GLY A 62 -6.74 -9.02 0.07
CA GLY A 62 -7.49 -10.20 -0.38
C GLY A 62 -8.17 -10.99 0.73
N SER A 63 -8.33 -10.40 1.93
CA SER A 63 -9.13 -10.99 3.00
C SER A 63 -10.58 -11.13 2.53
N PRO A 64 -11.22 -12.30 2.73
CA PRO A 64 -12.62 -12.47 2.42
C PRO A 64 -13.48 -11.66 3.39
N GLU A 65 -14.57 -11.05 2.90
CA GLU A 65 -15.48 -10.26 3.74
C GLU A 65 -16.22 -11.13 4.77
N GLU A 66 -16.54 -12.36 4.38
CA GLU A 66 -17.14 -13.36 5.24
C GLU A 66 -16.11 -14.36 5.76
N LYS A 67 -16.32 -14.81 7.00
CA LYS A 67 -15.49 -15.85 7.61
C LYS A 67 -15.69 -17.16 6.85
N LEU A 68 -14.60 -17.64 6.27
CA LEU A 68 -14.56 -18.93 5.60
C LEU A 68 -14.90 -20.09 6.53
N GLU A 69 -15.64 -21.07 5.99
CA GLU A 69 -15.86 -22.35 6.64
C GLU A 69 -14.56 -23.14 6.74
N VAL A 70 -14.44 -23.95 7.80
CA VAL A 70 -13.23 -24.74 8.04
C VAL A 70 -13.26 -25.97 7.13
N GLU A 71 -12.62 -25.84 5.98
CA GLU A 71 -12.34 -26.95 5.08
C GLU A 71 -11.00 -27.60 5.47
N HIS A 72 -10.97 -28.91 5.64
CA HIS A 72 -9.73 -29.68 5.87
C HIS A 72 -9.80 -31.03 5.17
N HIS A 73 -8.66 -31.55 4.74
CA HIS A 73 -8.54 -32.90 4.18
C HIS A 73 -7.53 -33.69 5.01
N ALA A 74 -7.85 -34.95 5.33
CA ALA A 74 -7.01 -35.83 6.15
C ALA A 74 -5.55 -35.99 5.70
N ARG A 75 -5.23 -35.75 4.42
CA ARG A 75 -3.87 -35.85 3.86
C ARG A 75 -3.10 -34.53 3.95
N ILE A 76 -3.77 -33.41 4.20
CA ILE A 76 -3.23 -32.06 4.28
C ILE A 76 -3.31 -31.61 5.75
N ARG A 77 -2.49 -32.23 6.61
CA ARG A 77 -2.45 -31.92 8.05
C ARG A 77 -1.15 -31.29 8.50
N SER A 78 -0.05 -31.58 7.81
CA SER A 78 1.27 -31.13 8.19
C SER A 78 1.59 -29.82 7.47
N CYS A 79 1.71 -28.72 8.21
CA CYS A 79 2.31 -27.51 7.67
C CYS A 79 3.83 -27.66 7.67
N ARG A 80 4.34 -27.94 6.49
CA ARG A 80 5.77 -27.98 6.23
C ARG A 80 6.25 -26.60 5.79
N ARG A 81 7.56 -26.46 5.73
CA ARG A 81 8.21 -25.32 5.08
C ARG A 81 7.61 -25.11 3.68
N GLY A 82 7.19 -23.88 3.40
CA GLY A 82 6.56 -23.49 2.15
C GLY A 82 5.07 -23.79 2.06
N SER A 83 4.38 -24.08 3.16
CA SER A 83 2.91 -24.24 3.11
C SER A 83 2.23 -22.88 2.98
N VAL A 84 1.11 -22.86 2.25
CA VAL A 84 0.24 -21.69 2.11
C VAL A 84 -1.07 -22.00 2.80
N GLY A 85 -1.57 -21.05 3.58
CA GLY A 85 -2.81 -21.24 4.32
C GLY A 85 -3.55 -19.95 4.59
N TYR A 86 -4.66 -20.12 5.28
CA TYR A 86 -5.57 -19.08 5.70
C TYR A 86 -5.76 -19.14 7.21
N ASP A 87 -5.56 -18.01 7.88
CA ASP A 87 -5.83 -17.89 9.32
C ASP A 87 -7.23 -17.29 9.51
N ARG A 88 -8.13 -18.06 10.12
CA ARG A 88 -9.50 -17.64 10.41
C ARG A 88 -9.58 -16.55 11.47
N ASN A 89 -8.64 -16.51 12.42
CA ASN A 89 -8.70 -15.59 13.55
C ASN A 89 -8.39 -14.16 13.10
N ILE A 90 -7.36 -13.99 12.26
CA ILE A 90 -6.99 -12.69 11.68
C ILE A 90 -7.69 -12.44 10.34
N ASN A 91 -8.31 -13.46 9.76
CA ASN A 91 -8.95 -13.38 8.46
C ASN A 91 -7.95 -12.97 7.36
N ARG A 92 -6.74 -13.54 7.41
CA ARG A 92 -5.60 -13.21 6.52
C ARG A 92 -4.97 -14.46 5.95
N TRP A 93 -4.42 -14.33 4.74
CA TRP A 93 -3.59 -15.36 4.14
C TRP A 93 -2.21 -15.39 4.79
N PHE A 94 -1.59 -16.57 4.82
CA PHE A 94 -0.26 -16.73 5.36
C PHE A 94 0.59 -17.70 4.55
N LEU A 95 1.90 -17.52 4.65
CA LEU A 95 2.93 -18.39 4.09
C LEU A 95 3.83 -18.88 5.22
N ALA A 96 4.10 -20.17 5.28
CA ALA A 96 4.99 -20.76 6.27
C ALA A 96 6.43 -20.83 5.73
N SER A 97 7.36 -20.13 6.39
CA SER A 97 8.80 -20.22 6.11
C SER A 97 9.43 -21.46 6.77
N GLN A 98 8.89 -21.88 7.91
CA GLN A 98 9.35 -23.02 8.69
C GLN A 98 8.23 -24.06 8.85
N GLU A 99 8.57 -25.19 9.46
CA GLU A 99 7.58 -26.20 9.84
C GLU A 99 6.76 -25.71 11.04
N CYS A 100 5.45 -25.81 10.92
CA CYS A 100 4.53 -25.36 11.96
C CYS A 100 3.56 -26.49 12.32
N SER A 101 3.27 -26.63 13.61
CA SER A 101 2.07 -27.36 14.03
C SER A 101 0.86 -26.47 13.77
N VAL A 102 -0.08 -26.96 12.95
CA VAL A 102 -1.34 -26.29 12.67
C VAL A 102 -2.41 -26.85 13.56
N ASP A 103 -3.17 -25.97 14.21
CA ASP A 103 -4.44 -26.35 14.82
C ASP A 103 -5.52 -26.44 13.72
N ASP A 104 -6.06 -27.65 13.52
CA ASP A 104 -7.00 -27.98 12.45
C ASP A 104 -8.28 -27.11 12.45
N LYS A 105 -8.62 -26.46 13.57
CA LYS A 105 -9.82 -25.60 13.70
C LYS A 105 -9.59 -24.13 13.38
N SER A 106 -8.36 -23.65 13.48
CA SER A 106 -8.04 -22.22 13.36
C SER A 106 -7.48 -21.87 12.00
N TRP A 107 -6.72 -22.78 11.38
CA TRP A 107 -6.10 -22.52 10.09
C TRP A 107 -6.51 -23.55 9.05
N THR A 108 -6.61 -23.09 7.81
CA THR A 108 -6.88 -23.92 6.64
C THR A 108 -5.68 -23.88 5.71
N LEU A 109 -5.05 -25.03 5.45
CA LEU A 109 -3.90 -25.14 4.54
C LEU A 109 -4.39 -25.33 3.10
N ILE A 110 -4.12 -24.38 2.21
CA ILE A 110 -4.66 -24.38 0.83
C ILE A 110 -3.69 -24.93 -0.22
N GLY A 111 -2.38 -24.87 0.07
CA GLY A 111 -1.38 -25.17 -0.94
C GLY A 111 0.04 -25.21 -0.42
N LYS A 112 0.97 -25.27 -1.38
CA LYS A 112 2.42 -25.30 -1.16
C LYS A 112 3.14 -24.39 -2.14
N ILE A 113 4.28 -23.89 -1.73
CA ILE A 113 5.21 -23.11 -2.53
C ILE A 113 6.20 -24.08 -3.17
N VAL A 114 6.49 -23.87 -4.45
CA VAL A 114 7.29 -24.80 -5.26
C VAL A 114 8.72 -24.31 -5.43
N GLY A 115 9.68 -25.23 -5.27
CA GLY A 115 11.05 -25.09 -5.73
C GLY A 115 11.79 -23.86 -5.19
N GLU A 116 12.31 -23.05 -6.09
CA GLU A 116 13.17 -21.90 -5.79
C GLU A 116 12.48 -20.80 -4.98
N SER A 117 11.16 -20.67 -5.13
CA SER A 117 10.35 -19.69 -4.41
C SER A 117 10.36 -19.88 -2.90
N ASN A 118 10.71 -21.07 -2.42
CA ASN A 118 10.88 -21.30 -0.99
C ASN A 118 12.12 -20.57 -0.42
N TYR A 119 13.19 -20.44 -1.22
CA TYR A 119 14.35 -19.64 -0.84
C TYR A 119 14.04 -18.15 -0.83
N VAL A 120 13.17 -17.69 -1.75
CA VAL A 120 12.70 -16.29 -1.76
C VAL A 120 11.95 -15.97 -0.47
N LEU A 121 11.04 -16.84 -0.03
CA LEU A 121 10.32 -16.64 1.23
C LEU A 121 11.26 -16.61 2.44
N ARG A 122 12.22 -17.53 2.48
CA ARG A 122 13.22 -17.55 3.56
C ARG A 122 14.09 -16.30 3.56
N ARG A 123 14.62 -15.92 2.40
CA ARG A 123 15.39 -14.68 2.21
C ARG A 123 14.58 -13.46 2.64
N MET A 124 13.29 -13.44 2.35
CA MET A 124 12.39 -12.38 2.77
C MET A 124 12.27 -12.28 4.30
N VAL A 125 12.28 -13.39 5.03
CA VAL A 125 12.28 -13.39 6.50
C VAL A 125 13.67 -13.05 7.05
N ASP A 126 14.73 -13.65 6.49
CA ASP A 126 16.11 -13.52 7.00
C ASP A 126 16.71 -12.12 6.75
N GLU A 127 16.40 -11.47 5.62
CA GLU A 127 16.93 -10.14 5.27
C GLU A 127 16.08 -8.98 5.80
N SER A 128 14.84 -9.24 6.22
CA SER A 128 13.97 -8.15 6.64
C SER A 128 14.17 -7.83 8.11
N GLN A 129 14.30 -6.54 8.40
CA GLN A 129 14.32 -6.05 9.77
C GLN A 129 12.90 -6.12 10.37
N LEU A 130 12.79 -6.80 11.50
CA LEU A 130 11.56 -6.93 12.27
C LEU A 130 11.64 -6.01 13.49
N ASP A 131 10.51 -5.37 13.79
CA ASP A 131 10.31 -4.59 15.01
C ASP A 131 10.11 -5.51 16.23
N ASP A 132 10.07 -4.97 17.45
CA ASP A 132 9.83 -5.72 18.69
C ASP A 132 8.50 -6.51 18.66
N SER A 133 7.52 -5.99 17.93
CA SER A 133 6.23 -6.64 17.69
C SER A 133 6.25 -7.66 16.53
N ARG A 134 7.44 -8.00 16.01
CA ARG A 134 7.68 -8.87 14.85
C ARG A 134 6.96 -8.45 13.56
N LYS A 135 6.69 -7.16 13.45
CA LYS A 135 6.20 -6.55 12.21
C LYS A 135 7.39 -6.16 11.35
N PHE A 136 7.24 -6.25 10.03
CA PHE A 136 8.26 -5.75 9.13
C PHE A 136 8.37 -4.23 9.25
N VAL A 137 9.59 -3.72 9.49
CA VAL A 137 9.86 -2.28 9.41
C VAL A 137 9.65 -1.79 7.98
N TYR A 138 10.16 -2.57 7.02
CA TYR A 138 9.95 -2.34 5.59
C TYR A 138 9.18 -3.51 4.98
N PRO A 139 7.84 -3.45 4.98
CA PRO A 139 7.01 -4.55 4.52
C PRO A 139 7.23 -4.82 3.03
N PRO A 140 7.56 -6.07 2.63
CA PRO A 140 7.62 -6.45 1.23
C PRO A 140 6.25 -6.25 0.55
N ILE A 141 6.27 -5.65 -0.63
CA ILE A 141 5.05 -5.37 -1.42
C ILE A 141 4.82 -6.45 -2.46
N VAL A 142 3.54 -6.74 -2.74
CA VAL A 142 3.13 -7.60 -3.84
C VAL A 142 2.91 -6.71 -5.06
N ASN A 143 3.77 -6.86 -6.06
CA ASN A 143 3.74 -6.03 -7.28
C ASN A 143 2.66 -6.50 -8.25
N LYS A 144 2.57 -7.82 -8.46
CA LYS A 144 1.64 -8.41 -9.42
C LYS A 144 1.33 -9.84 -9.02
N THR A 145 0.10 -10.27 -9.26
CA THR A 145 -0.30 -11.67 -9.10
C THR A 145 -0.85 -12.18 -10.42
N GLU A 146 -0.40 -13.37 -10.84
CA GLU A 146 -0.76 -14.01 -12.10
C GLU A 146 -1.21 -15.45 -11.84
N VAL A 147 -2.38 -15.83 -12.35
CA VAL A 147 -2.86 -17.22 -12.24
C VAL A 147 -2.46 -17.97 -13.51
N THR A 148 -1.46 -18.85 -13.41
CA THR A 148 -0.96 -19.64 -14.55
C THR A 148 -1.93 -20.75 -14.93
N VAL A 149 -2.35 -21.54 -13.95
CA VAL A 149 -3.26 -22.68 -14.16
C VAL A 149 -4.52 -22.43 -13.32
N PRO A 150 -5.57 -21.86 -13.91
CA PRO A 150 -6.85 -21.70 -13.23
C PRO A 150 -7.56 -23.05 -13.14
N TYR A 151 -8.11 -23.37 -11.96
CA TYR A 151 -8.98 -24.54 -11.77
C TYR A 151 -10.46 -24.16 -11.84
N PHE A 152 -10.82 -23.01 -11.26
CA PHE A 152 -12.17 -22.47 -11.32
C PHE A 152 -12.32 -21.53 -12.51
N ASN A 153 -13.46 -21.61 -13.17
CA ASN A 153 -13.93 -20.55 -14.06
C ASN A 153 -14.38 -19.37 -13.20
N LEU A 154 -13.40 -18.65 -12.66
CA LEU A 154 -13.64 -17.34 -12.10
C LEU A 154 -14.06 -16.48 -13.28
N GLY A 155 -15.35 -16.13 -13.33
CA GLY A 155 -15.87 -15.22 -14.34
C GLY A 155 -14.99 -13.96 -14.40
N PRO A 156 -14.98 -13.25 -15.53
CA PRO A 156 -14.23 -11.99 -15.61
C PRO A 156 -14.63 -11.15 -14.41
N LEU A 157 -13.63 -10.75 -13.61
CA LEU A 157 -13.90 -9.77 -12.56
C LEU A 157 -14.65 -8.63 -13.24
N PRO A 158 -15.69 -8.04 -12.59
CA PRO A 158 -16.18 -6.77 -13.05
C PRO A 158 -14.91 -5.94 -13.19
N GLN A 159 -14.57 -5.57 -14.43
CA GLN A 159 -13.47 -4.67 -14.65
C GLN A 159 -13.82 -3.56 -13.68
N ALA A 160 -12.99 -3.36 -12.65
CA ALA A 160 -12.96 -2.09 -11.99
C ALA A 160 -12.62 -1.18 -13.15
N ARG A 161 -13.69 -0.66 -13.75
CA ARG A 161 -13.68 0.51 -14.55
C ARG A 161 -13.02 1.45 -13.57
N ARG A 162 -11.70 1.55 -13.67
CA ARG A 162 -11.09 2.87 -13.65
C ARG A 162 -12.07 3.64 -14.48
N GLU A 163 -12.88 4.45 -13.82
CA GLU A 163 -13.52 5.54 -14.48
C GLU A 163 -12.37 6.41 -14.99
N LEU A 164 -11.76 5.94 -16.08
CA LEU A 164 -11.43 6.77 -17.20
C LEU A 164 -12.77 7.39 -17.52
N SER A 165 -13.00 8.52 -16.87
CA SER A 165 -13.97 9.52 -17.24
C SER A 165 -14.10 9.47 -18.77
N LYS A 166 -15.28 9.07 -19.22
CA LYS A 166 -15.66 9.32 -20.60
C LYS A 166 -15.83 10.82 -20.73
N GLU A 167 -14.73 11.52 -20.94
CA GLU A 167 -14.77 12.87 -21.46
C GLU A 167 -13.67 13.02 -22.51
N GLY A 168 -14.13 13.21 -23.74
CA GLY A 168 -13.40 13.82 -24.86
C GLY A 168 -12.01 13.28 -25.17
N LYS A 169 -11.86 12.62 -26.33
CA LYS A 169 -10.58 12.58 -27.05
C LYS A 169 -9.98 14.00 -27.15
N PRO A 170 -8.68 14.19 -26.89
CA PRO A 170 -7.88 15.11 -27.67
C PRO A 170 -6.85 14.33 -28.50
N LYS A 171 -6.80 14.65 -29.80
CA LYS A 171 -5.80 14.13 -30.73
C LYS A 171 -4.41 14.62 -30.29
N SER A 172 -3.45 13.70 -30.16
CA SER A 172 -2.03 14.04 -29.97
C SER A 172 -1.41 14.60 -31.26
N PRO A 173 -0.73 15.77 -31.27
CA PRO A 173 0.18 16.11 -32.34
C PRO A 173 1.58 15.51 -32.09
N LYS A 174 2.19 15.08 -33.20
CA LYS A 174 3.50 14.42 -33.30
C LYS A 174 4.64 15.30 -32.75
N ARG A 175 5.61 14.67 -32.07
CA ARG A 175 6.91 15.29 -31.78
C ARG A 175 7.80 15.23 -33.03
N SER A 176 8.30 16.39 -33.48
CA SER A 176 9.48 16.48 -34.35
C SER A 176 10.65 17.02 -33.52
N ASN A 177 11.70 16.21 -33.44
CA ASN A 177 12.98 16.49 -32.80
C ASN A 177 13.60 17.79 -33.35
N THR A 178 14.31 18.58 -32.53
CA THR A 178 15.60 19.19 -32.90
C THR A 178 16.35 19.70 -31.66
N LYS A 179 17.43 18.99 -31.35
CA LYS A 179 18.74 19.40 -30.83
C LYS A 179 18.81 20.50 -29.76
N VAL A 180 19.02 20.05 -28.52
CA VAL A 180 19.64 20.82 -27.43
C VAL A 180 21.12 21.05 -27.77
N GLN A 181 21.57 22.30 -27.79
CA GLN A 181 22.98 22.65 -27.59
C GLN A 181 23.11 23.39 -26.26
N LEU A 182 23.76 22.73 -25.29
CA LEU A 182 24.36 23.39 -24.14
C LEU A 182 25.70 23.97 -24.57
N SER A 183 25.95 25.22 -24.23
CA SER A 183 27.30 25.74 -24.02
C SER A 183 27.36 26.31 -22.61
N TYR A 184 28.27 25.76 -21.81
CA TYR A 184 28.70 26.26 -20.51
C TYR A 184 29.50 27.54 -20.72
N GLU A 185 29.31 28.56 -19.88
CA GLU A 185 30.38 29.51 -19.65
C GLU A 185 30.40 30.00 -18.21
N GLU A 186 31.64 30.17 -17.79
CA GLU A 186 32.23 30.21 -16.48
C GLU A 186 31.97 31.57 -15.81
N VAL A 187 31.77 31.53 -14.50
CA VAL A 187 31.54 32.71 -13.68
C VAL A 187 32.89 33.36 -13.42
N GLU A 188 33.13 34.53 -14.00
CA GLU A 188 34.04 35.50 -13.40
C GLU A 188 33.25 36.74 -12.99
N GLU A 189 33.37 37.03 -11.70
CA GLU A 189 32.77 38.12 -10.96
C GLU A 189 33.44 39.45 -11.34
N GLU A 190 32.67 40.51 -11.57
CA GLU A 190 33.12 41.84 -11.15
C GLU A 190 31.93 42.77 -10.89
N ASP A 191 32.03 43.43 -9.74
CA ASP A 191 31.08 44.32 -9.09
C ASP A 191 30.75 45.60 -9.89
N GLY A 192 29.56 46.15 -9.66
CA GLY A 192 29.21 47.48 -10.17
C GLY A 192 27.72 47.83 -10.05
N ASP A 193 27.31 48.17 -8.84
CA ASP A 193 26.07 48.83 -8.49
C ASP A 193 25.88 50.19 -9.19
N HIS A 194 24.73 50.40 -9.84
CA HIS A 194 23.86 51.59 -9.69
C HIS A 194 22.60 51.51 -10.60
N GLU A 195 21.48 51.36 -9.91
CA GLU A 195 20.17 52.01 -10.10
C GLU A 195 19.46 52.14 -11.47
N MET A 196 18.26 51.55 -11.46
CA MET A 196 16.97 52.04 -11.97
C MET A 196 16.81 52.28 -13.48
N VAL A 197 16.01 51.41 -14.13
CA VAL A 197 15.10 51.86 -15.19
C VAL A 197 13.75 51.13 -15.18
N PRO A 198 12.68 51.82 -15.60
CA PRO A 198 11.29 51.55 -15.24
C PRO A 198 10.58 50.65 -16.25
N LEU A 199 9.58 49.92 -15.78
CA LEU A 199 8.62 49.15 -16.58
C LEU A 199 7.93 50.05 -17.62
N LYS A 200 8.31 49.94 -18.90
CA LYS A 200 7.62 50.58 -20.02
C LYS A 200 6.63 49.62 -20.69
N ARG A 201 5.35 49.98 -20.52
CA ARG A 201 4.12 49.43 -21.13
C ARG A 201 4.25 49.31 -22.66
N ILE A 202 3.77 48.19 -23.22
CA ILE A 202 3.44 48.10 -24.65
C ILE A 202 2.02 47.57 -24.82
N LYS A 203 1.30 48.24 -25.73
CA LYS A 203 -0.15 48.33 -25.89
C LYS A 203 -0.77 47.10 -26.58
N PRO A 204 -2.06 46.81 -26.34
CA PRO A 204 -2.80 45.75 -27.01
C PRO A 204 -3.13 46.09 -28.48
N PRO A 205 -3.40 45.08 -29.33
CA PRO A 205 -3.85 45.24 -30.71
C PRO A 205 -5.31 45.74 -30.81
N PRO A 206 -5.74 46.23 -32.00
CA PRO A 206 -6.90 47.11 -32.17
C PRO A 206 -8.24 46.37 -32.06
N GLY A 207 -9.20 46.98 -31.36
CA GLY A 207 -10.59 46.49 -31.22
C GLY A 207 -11.16 46.58 -29.81
N VAL A 208 -10.90 47.70 -29.12
CA VAL A 208 -11.50 48.02 -27.82
C VAL A 208 -12.85 48.68 -28.09
N ALA A 209 -13.93 48.11 -27.57
CA ALA A 209 -15.09 48.90 -27.16
C ALA A 209 -15.20 48.76 -25.65
N ASP A 210 -15.17 49.93 -25.03
CA ASP A 210 -14.92 50.26 -23.65
C ASP A 210 -15.95 49.75 -22.63
N LYS A 211 -15.56 49.99 -21.37
CA LYS A 211 -16.39 50.23 -20.19
C LYS A 211 -16.78 48.98 -19.41
N ASP A 212 -16.83 48.98 -18.11
CA ASP A 212 -16.35 49.86 -17.05
C ASP A 212 -16.57 49.02 -15.78
N ARG A 213 -15.69 49.16 -14.80
CA ARG A 213 -16.01 49.27 -13.37
C ARG A 213 -17.05 48.31 -12.73
N ILE A 214 -16.58 47.74 -11.61
CA ILE A 214 -17.25 47.65 -10.29
C ILE A 214 -17.87 46.29 -9.90
N ASP A 215 -17.16 45.69 -8.94
CA ASP A 215 -17.57 45.16 -7.64
C ASP A 215 -18.30 43.82 -7.45
N HIS A 216 -17.66 43.06 -6.55
CA HIS A 216 -18.20 42.28 -5.43
C HIS A 216 -19.49 41.48 -5.67
N SER A 217 -19.34 40.16 -5.79
CA SER A 217 -19.84 39.24 -4.75
C SER A 217 -19.54 37.79 -5.11
N THR A 218 -19.59 36.96 -4.07
CA THR A 218 -19.85 35.51 -4.14
C THR A 218 -18.62 34.60 -4.17
N ARG A 219 -17.96 34.55 -3.01
CA ARG A 219 -17.93 33.37 -2.13
C ARG A 219 -17.85 32.03 -2.86
N THR A 220 -16.62 31.54 -2.97
CA THR A 220 -16.28 30.14 -3.25
C THR A 220 -16.98 29.23 -2.23
N GLN A 221 -17.96 28.45 -2.66
CA GLN A 221 -18.48 27.32 -1.90
C GLN A 221 -17.65 26.09 -2.25
N ALA A 222 -16.67 25.78 -1.40
CA ALA A 222 -16.14 24.44 -1.27
C ALA A 222 -17.14 23.66 -0.41
N LEU A 223 -17.76 22.63 -1.00
CA LEU A 223 -18.50 21.60 -0.27
C LEU A 223 -17.48 20.78 0.52
N ILE A 224 -17.41 21.05 1.81
CA ILE A 224 -16.72 20.25 2.82
C ILE A 224 -17.81 19.45 3.51
N GLU A 225 -17.67 18.12 3.50
CA GLU A 225 -18.50 17.21 4.30
C GLU A 225 -18.25 17.51 5.79
N GLU A 226 -19.29 17.90 6.51
CA GLU A 226 -19.21 18.26 7.94
C GLU A 226 -19.27 17.01 8.83
N GLU A 227 -18.14 16.71 9.48
CA GLU A 227 -18.09 15.94 10.72
C GLU A 227 -18.57 16.83 11.89
N PRO A 228 -19.21 16.29 12.94
CA PRO A 228 -19.88 17.09 13.96
C PRO A 228 -18.90 18.01 14.73
N VAL A 229 -19.13 19.32 14.61
CA VAL A 229 -18.29 20.44 15.06
C VAL A 229 -18.07 20.48 16.60
N ASP A 230 -18.92 19.81 17.37
CA ASP A 230 -18.90 19.86 18.84
C ASP A 230 -17.78 19.01 19.47
N GLU A 231 -17.40 17.88 18.86
CA GLU A 231 -16.33 17.01 19.41
C GLU A 231 -14.93 17.59 19.20
N ILE A 232 -14.72 18.32 18.11
CA ILE A 232 -13.43 18.94 17.78
C ILE A 232 -13.11 20.07 18.79
N SER A 233 -14.13 20.85 19.19
CA SER A 233 -14.00 21.95 20.16
C SER A 233 -13.55 21.48 21.55
N LEU A 234 -14.00 20.30 22.00
CA LEU A 234 -13.62 19.74 23.29
C LEU A 234 -12.19 19.21 23.26
N ARG A 235 -11.81 18.51 22.19
CA ARG A 235 -10.46 17.95 22.00
C ARG A 235 -9.39 19.02 21.86
N GLU A 236 -9.69 20.11 21.16
CA GLU A 236 -8.79 21.26 21.03
C GLU A 236 -8.60 21.99 22.37
N LYS A 237 -9.66 22.11 23.19
CA LYS A 237 -9.55 22.68 24.54
C LYS A 237 -8.74 21.80 25.48
N GLU A 238 -8.90 20.49 25.41
CA GLU A 238 -8.12 19.54 26.20
C GLU A 238 -6.63 19.56 25.84
N THR A 239 -6.31 19.59 24.55
CA THR A 239 -4.91 19.66 24.08
C THR A 239 -4.24 20.98 24.47
N LEU A 240 -4.95 22.12 24.38
CA LEU A 240 -4.44 23.41 24.85
C LEU A 240 -4.23 23.47 26.36
N ASN A 241 -5.10 22.81 27.14
CA ASN A 241 -4.97 22.74 28.59
C ASN A 241 -3.80 21.84 29.03
N LEU A 242 -3.55 20.73 28.32
CA LEU A 242 -2.37 19.90 28.52
C LEU A 242 -1.08 20.65 28.15
N LEU A 243 -1.10 21.43 27.07
CA LEU A 243 0.05 22.21 26.65
C LEU A 243 0.40 23.30 27.67
N SER A 244 -0.62 23.97 28.23
CA SER A 244 -0.44 25.01 29.25
C SER A 244 0.10 24.43 30.56
N GLN A 245 -0.39 23.25 31.00
CA GLN A 245 0.15 22.53 32.15
C GLN A 245 1.61 22.10 31.94
N PHE A 246 1.96 21.66 30.73
CA PHE A 246 3.34 21.28 30.40
C PHE A 246 4.29 22.48 30.47
N GLN A 247 3.86 23.64 29.93
CA GLN A 247 4.65 24.87 29.99
C GLN A 247 4.83 25.40 31.42
N GLN A 248 3.82 25.29 32.28
CA GLN A 248 3.94 25.65 33.70
C GLN A 248 4.90 24.72 34.46
N ARG A 249 4.92 23.42 34.14
CA ARG A 249 5.88 22.46 34.70
C ARG A 249 7.33 22.74 34.28
N GLN A 250 7.56 23.21 33.05
CA GLN A 250 8.90 23.61 32.59
C GLN A 250 9.38 24.87 33.31
N LYS A 251 8.55 25.92 33.41
CA LYS A 251 8.87 27.15 34.16
C LYS A 251 9.15 26.89 35.65
N GLY A 252 8.51 25.88 36.25
CA GLY A 252 8.78 25.46 37.63
C GLY A 252 10.15 24.77 37.82
N ARG A 253 10.66 24.07 36.80
CA ARG A 253 11.98 23.41 36.85
C ARG A 253 13.11 24.43 36.68
N ASP A 254 12.91 25.46 35.87
CA ASP A 254 13.90 26.52 35.66
C ASP A 254 14.07 27.43 36.89
N ASN A 255 13.01 27.65 37.65
CA ASN A 255 13.07 28.44 38.89
C ASN A 255 13.76 27.72 40.07
N ILE A 256 13.94 26.40 40.02
CA ILE A 256 14.65 25.64 41.06
C ILE A 256 16.18 25.67 40.81
N LEU A 257 16.62 25.80 39.56
CA LEU A 257 18.05 25.92 39.24
C LEU A 257 18.63 27.31 39.55
N ASN A 258 17.83 28.38 39.52
CA ASN A 258 18.29 29.74 39.81
C ASN A 258 18.30 30.14 41.30
N ARG A 259 17.96 29.23 42.22
CA ARG A 259 18.00 29.47 43.68
C ARG A 259 19.21 28.87 44.40
N ARG A 260 20.15 28.25 43.67
CA ARG A 260 21.43 27.76 44.19
C ARG A 260 22.60 28.51 43.55
N LYS A 261 22.73 29.80 43.87
CA LYS A 261 23.99 30.55 43.85
C LYS A 261 23.98 31.53 44.99
#